data_AF-A0A817GBJ0-F1
#
_entry.id   AF-A0A817GBJ0-F1
#
_cell.length_a   1.000
_cell.length_b   1.000
_cell.length_c   1.000
_cell.angle_alpha   90.00
_cell.angle_beta   90.00
_cell.angle_gamma   90.00
#
_symmetry.space_group_name_H-M   'P 1'
#
loop_
_entity.id
_entity.type
_entity.pdbx_description
1 polymer ?
#
loop_
_entity_poly.entity_id
_entity_poly.type
_entity_poly.pdbx_seq_one_letter_code
_entity_poly.pdbx_strand_id
1 'polypeptide(L)'
;MKDIPTTCVAAVYSEIEPEPQLKDIEKFMRDHGAEPALDFSSEDLESKVESIICELRNVLKDSLLEGEMEMFLNSVMSLILVVPEDKINRPILNFSEAIVNANLPEKYGPMKIRVLTNLIYVIPEHANTDKYRILIDLIKCARNHRCINAVSVGISQVKMWVKEWKVSTEQVQELYRNMHEAYAAIGDSTNALQLLLELLGTYTKETASKARTDAFKCIINSINDPNVFIMDHLLLLEPVKILEGENTHKRRSISIGLVLTSLTLITFVYVGSSTNNYYTVLQNFQFSRGKNLSHPSSVRVLCLILTTPKYILTRAKAVYETWAPQCDRYFFITESLGNNVTSKQSNFTEQIPIAPIKNITAGYDHLTQKSTLAFLFAYENYFNDFDWFVKADDDTYVIVENLKTFLSEQNTSEPVTFGYNFKVHVPKGYHSGGAAYVLSRESLRRFYGAHNDSTSNCRKDGGSEDVEIANCLRTKGVYPGKSVDKQNRELFHPLPFIDHFRGSFPDWLATYAENPPQGNYNCCSDQTISFHYVKPEEQYLMYFLLYKTRSTPHIDPTLMKTSHSSTIPVN
;
A
#
# COMPACT_ATOMS: atom_id res chain seq x y z
N MET A 1 -8.04 -16.67 -13.86
CA MET A 1 -7.31 -16.66 -15.13
C MET A 1 -7.91 -15.58 -16.01
N LYS A 2 -7.27 -14.40 -16.04
CA LYS A 2 -6.96 -13.64 -17.26
C LYS A 2 -6.25 -12.33 -16.87
N ASP A 3 -5.23 -12.05 -17.65
CA ASP A 3 -4.56 -10.77 -17.91
C ASP A 3 -3.51 -10.28 -16.89
N ILE A 4 -2.32 -10.88 -16.99
CA ILE A 4 -1.03 -10.24 -16.70
C ILE A 4 -0.52 -9.67 -18.03
N PRO A 5 0.01 -8.42 -18.09
CA PRO A 5 0.50 -7.84 -19.33
C PRO A 5 1.72 -8.59 -19.86
N THR A 6 1.56 -9.23 -21.02
CA THR A 6 2.62 -9.75 -21.89
C THR A 6 3.28 -8.60 -22.63
N THR A 7 4.41 -8.12 -22.14
CA THR A 7 5.41 -7.44 -22.99
C THR A 7 6.81 -7.80 -22.52
N CYS A 8 7.50 -8.58 -23.37
CA CYS A 8 8.92 -8.98 -23.38
C CYS A 8 9.37 -9.86 -22.18
N VAL A 9 9.74 -11.14 -22.30
CA VAL A 9 10.45 -11.85 -23.37
C VAL A 9 10.02 -13.32 -23.34
N ALA A 10 9.24 -13.75 -24.33
CA ALA A 10 9.11 -15.14 -24.70
C ALA A 10 9.31 -15.21 -26.22
N ALA A 11 10.10 -16.18 -26.66
CA ALA A 11 10.49 -16.50 -28.04
C ALA A 11 11.72 -15.77 -28.60
N VAL A 12 12.92 -16.31 -28.29
CA VAL A 12 13.83 -16.87 -29.31
C VAL A 12 14.55 -18.07 -28.67
N TYR A 13 13.88 -19.22 -28.57
CA TYR A 13 14.57 -20.51 -28.50
C TYR A 13 14.25 -21.22 -29.81
N SER A 14 14.95 -20.79 -30.86
CA SER A 14 15.01 -21.56 -32.11
C SER A 14 15.84 -22.81 -31.87
N GLU A 15 15.39 -23.91 -32.46
CA GLU A 15 16.15 -25.15 -32.69
C GLU A 15 17.47 -24.83 -33.42
N ILE A 16 18.49 -24.38 -32.69
CA ILE A 16 19.84 -24.18 -33.22
C ILE A 16 20.63 -25.42 -32.84
N GLU A 17 21.17 -26.13 -33.84
CA GLU A 17 22.14 -27.19 -33.59
C GLU A 17 23.31 -26.61 -32.77
N PRO A 18 23.73 -27.27 -31.67
CA PRO A 18 24.74 -26.72 -30.77
C PRO A 18 26.11 -26.51 -31.46
N GLU A 19 26.39 -27.22 -32.56
CA GLU A 19 27.68 -27.14 -33.26
C GLU A 19 27.96 -25.80 -33.96
N PRO A 20 27.07 -25.24 -34.82
CA PRO A 20 27.23 -23.89 -35.36
C PRO A 20 27.47 -22.83 -34.29
N GLN A 21 26.69 -22.86 -33.21
CA GLN A 21 26.78 -21.89 -32.12
C GLN A 21 28.11 -22.00 -31.36
N LEU A 22 28.61 -23.22 -31.13
CA LEU A 22 29.92 -23.45 -30.53
C LEU A 22 31.06 -22.87 -31.37
N LYS A 23 30.99 -22.97 -32.71
CA LYS A 23 32.00 -22.40 -33.62
C LYS A 23 31.99 -20.86 -33.60
N ASP A 24 30.81 -20.26 -33.55
CA ASP A 24 30.67 -18.80 -33.46
C ASP A 24 31.19 -18.25 -32.12
N ILE A 25 30.90 -18.96 -31.02
CA ILE A 25 31.43 -18.64 -29.70
C ILE A 25 32.95 -18.81 -29.66
N GLU A 26 33.49 -19.91 -30.18
CA GLU A 26 34.94 -20.13 -30.24
C GLU A 26 35.64 -19.00 -31.00
N LYS A 27 35.12 -18.63 -32.17
CA LYS A 27 35.65 -17.54 -32.98
C LYS A 27 35.65 -16.22 -32.19
N PHE A 28 34.52 -15.87 -31.56
CA PHE A 28 34.42 -14.66 -30.76
C PHE A 28 35.41 -14.66 -29.59
N MET A 29 35.61 -15.81 -28.92
CA MET A 29 36.57 -15.93 -27.82
C MET A 29 38.02 -15.74 -28.30
N ARG A 30 38.39 -16.35 -29.43
CA ARG A 30 39.72 -16.22 -30.03
C ARG A 30 40.02 -14.78 -30.44
N ASP A 31 39.05 -14.10 -31.06
CA ASP A 31 39.16 -12.69 -31.44
C ASP A 31 39.41 -11.76 -30.23
N HIS A 32 39.02 -12.20 -29.01
CA HIS A 32 39.20 -11.46 -27.76
C HIS A 32 40.31 -12.03 -26.84
N GLY A 33 41.16 -12.91 -27.38
CA GLY A 33 42.36 -13.42 -26.72
C GLY A 33 42.11 -14.54 -25.71
N ALA A 34 41.08 -15.35 -25.92
CA ALA A 34 40.79 -16.56 -25.15
C ALA A 34 40.77 -17.79 -26.08
N GLU A 35 41.36 -18.90 -25.63
CA GLU A 35 41.48 -20.12 -26.44
C GLU A 35 40.82 -21.29 -25.73
N PRO A 36 39.50 -21.49 -25.88
CA PRO A 36 38.83 -22.63 -25.28
C PRO A 36 39.32 -23.92 -25.95
N ALA A 37 39.62 -24.93 -25.15
CA ALA A 37 39.94 -26.27 -25.64
C ALA A 37 38.65 -26.98 -26.05
N LEU A 38 38.28 -26.89 -27.34
CA LEU A 38 37.07 -27.50 -27.89
C LEU A 38 37.42 -28.67 -28.82
N ASP A 39 37.08 -29.89 -28.40
CA ASP A 39 37.20 -31.07 -29.25
C ASP A 39 35.88 -31.35 -29.99
N PHE A 40 35.76 -30.83 -31.21
CA PHE A 40 34.61 -31.04 -32.07
C PHE A 40 34.41 -32.49 -32.54
N SER A 41 35.36 -33.40 -32.27
CA SER A 41 35.20 -34.82 -32.58
C SER A 41 34.43 -35.61 -31.51
N SER A 42 34.27 -35.03 -30.31
CA SER A 42 33.52 -35.61 -29.20
C SER A 42 32.06 -35.10 -29.19
N GLU A 43 31.09 -35.95 -28.82
CA GLU A 43 29.68 -35.52 -28.60
C GLU A 43 29.47 -34.90 -27.20
N ASP A 44 30.53 -34.80 -26.38
CA ASP A 44 30.44 -34.35 -24.99
C ASP A 44 30.28 -32.82 -24.88
N LEU A 45 29.04 -32.36 -24.91
CA LEU A 45 28.69 -30.94 -24.80
C LEU A 45 29.05 -30.33 -23.43
N GLU A 46 29.03 -31.12 -22.36
CA GLU A 46 29.35 -30.66 -21.00
C GLU A 46 30.79 -30.15 -20.92
N SER A 47 31.76 -30.96 -21.36
CA SER A 47 33.18 -30.61 -21.39
C SER A 47 33.47 -29.37 -22.24
N LYS A 48 32.78 -29.24 -23.39
CA LYS A 48 32.90 -28.07 -24.28
C LYS A 48 32.40 -26.79 -23.60
N VAL A 49 31.25 -26.85 -22.94
CA VAL A 49 30.67 -25.71 -22.20
C VAL A 49 31.54 -25.36 -20.99
N GLU A 50 32.07 -26.33 -20.24
CA GLU A 50 33.00 -26.08 -19.13
C GLU A 50 34.29 -25.39 -19.60
N SER A 51 34.82 -25.80 -20.75
CA SER A 51 35.99 -25.18 -21.38
C SER A 51 35.75 -23.70 -21.74
N ILE A 52 34.58 -23.39 -22.30
CA ILE A 52 34.15 -22.01 -22.58
C ILE A 52 34.03 -21.19 -21.28
N ILE A 53 33.40 -21.75 -20.24
CA ILE A 53 33.20 -21.07 -18.95
C ILE A 53 34.54 -20.72 -18.29
N CYS A 54 35.52 -21.64 -18.33
CA CYS A 54 36.85 -21.41 -17.78
C CYS A 54 37.56 -20.20 -18.41
N GLU A 55 37.34 -19.98 -19.70
CA GLU A 55 37.97 -18.93 -20.49
C GLU A 55 37.21 -17.59 -20.47
N LEU A 56 36.02 -17.52 -19.85
CA LEU A 56 35.23 -16.27 -19.75
C LEU A 56 36.01 -15.12 -19.12
N ARG A 57 36.88 -15.40 -18.14
CA ARG A 57 37.72 -14.38 -17.50
C ARG A 57 38.64 -13.66 -18.50
N ASN A 58 39.07 -14.35 -19.56
CA ASN A 58 39.95 -13.80 -20.57
C ASN A 58 39.19 -12.97 -21.61
N VAL A 59 37.88 -13.19 -21.77
CA VAL A 59 37.00 -12.47 -22.69
C VAL A 59 36.38 -11.23 -22.04
N LEU A 60 35.93 -11.35 -20.79
CA LEU A 60 35.20 -10.30 -20.07
C LEU A 60 36.14 -9.15 -19.65
N LYS A 61 36.42 -8.25 -20.59
CA LYS A 61 37.29 -7.07 -20.44
C LYS A 61 36.52 -5.77 -20.77
N ASP A 62 37.00 -4.64 -20.24
CA ASP A 62 36.42 -3.30 -20.46
C ASP A 62 36.47 -2.82 -21.93
N SER A 63 37.21 -3.52 -22.79
CA SER A 63 37.30 -3.22 -24.23
C SER A 63 36.03 -3.57 -25.02
N LEU A 64 35.13 -4.38 -24.46
CA LEU A 64 33.88 -4.81 -25.11
C LEU A 64 32.71 -3.86 -24.80
N LEU A 65 31.84 -3.62 -25.79
CA LEU A 65 30.60 -2.88 -25.55
C LEU A 65 29.63 -3.70 -24.68
N GLU A 66 28.82 -3.04 -23.85
CA GLU A 66 27.86 -3.69 -22.93
C GLU A 66 26.91 -4.64 -23.68
N GLY A 67 26.36 -4.19 -24.82
CA GLY A 67 25.44 -4.97 -25.62
C GLY A 67 26.07 -6.22 -26.26
N GLU A 68 27.32 -6.11 -26.72
CA GLU A 68 28.06 -7.24 -27.30
C GLU A 68 28.37 -8.30 -26.24
N MET A 69 28.77 -7.86 -25.05
CA MET A 69 29.03 -8.74 -23.91
C MET A 69 27.75 -9.44 -23.43
N GLU A 70 26.61 -8.75 -23.43
CA GLU A 70 25.31 -9.31 -23.05
C GLU A 70 24.81 -10.35 -24.05
N MET A 71 24.94 -10.07 -25.35
CA MET A 71 24.63 -11.02 -26.42
C MET A 71 25.50 -12.29 -26.34
N PHE A 72 26.79 -12.12 -26.07
CA PHE A 72 27.72 -13.23 -25.88
C PHE A 72 27.35 -14.10 -24.67
N LEU A 73 27.14 -13.47 -23.50
CA LEU A 73 26.76 -14.22 -22.29
C LEU A 73 25.40 -14.92 -22.42
N ASN A 74 24.41 -14.31 -23.07
CA ASN A 74 23.12 -14.95 -23.33
C ASN A 74 23.28 -16.14 -24.31
N SER A 75 24.20 -16.06 -25.26
CA SER A 75 24.52 -17.16 -26.17
C SER A 75 25.17 -18.33 -25.40
N VAL A 76 26.12 -18.06 -24.51
CA VAL A 76 26.70 -19.10 -23.61
C VAL A 76 25.63 -19.69 -22.69
N MET A 77 24.72 -18.87 -22.14
CA MET A 77 23.60 -19.36 -21.32
C MET A 77 22.67 -20.29 -22.09
N SER A 78 22.37 -19.97 -23.36
CA SER A 78 21.56 -20.85 -24.21
C SER A 78 22.23 -22.21 -24.48
N LEU A 79 23.56 -22.26 -24.58
CA LEU A 79 24.28 -23.54 -24.68
C LEU A 79 24.24 -24.34 -23.38
N ILE A 80 24.34 -23.68 -22.22
CA ILE A 80 24.20 -24.34 -20.91
C ILE A 80 22.83 -25.03 -20.82
N LEU A 81 21.79 -24.43 -21.38
CA LEU A 81 20.44 -24.98 -21.41
C LEU A 81 20.24 -26.22 -22.27
N VAL A 82 21.13 -26.45 -23.24
CA VAL A 82 21.10 -27.65 -24.10
C VAL A 82 21.78 -28.84 -23.41
N VAL A 83 22.54 -28.61 -22.33
CA VAL A 83 23.15 -29.68 -21.53
C VAL A 83 22.05 -30.48 -20.81
N PRO A 84 22.12 -31.83 -20.79
CA PRO A 84 21.17 -32.67 -20.08
C PRO A 84 20.96 -32.26 -18.60
N GLU A 85 19.72 -32.37 -18.11
CA GLU A 85 19.32 -31.93 -16.75
C GLU A 85 20.15 -32.58 -15.62
N ASP A 86 20.67 -33.80 -15.82
CA ASP A 86 21.49 -34.52 -14.85
C ASP A 86 22.91 -33.95 -14.71
N LYS A 87 23.36 -33.16 -15.69
CA LYS A 87 24.71 -32.60 -15.79
C LYS A 87 24.76 -31.07 -15.75
N ILE A 88 23.61 -30.40 -15.84
CA ILE A 88 23.51 -28.94 -15.99
C ILE A 88 23.97 -28.14 -14.76
N ASN A 89 23.90 -28.72 -13.56
CA ASN A 89 24.14 -28.01 -12.30
C ASN A 89 25.57 -27.43 -12.19
N ARG A 90 26.58 -28.20 -12.62
CA ARG A 90 27.99 -27.78 -12.52
C ARG A 90 28.33 -26.63 -13.48
N PRO A 91 27.97 -26.67 -14.78
CA PRO A 91 28.09 -25.53 -15.68
C PRO A 91 27.37 -24.26 -15.19
N ILE A 92 26.15 -24.37 -14.68
CA ILE A 92 25.38 -23.23 -14.16
C ILE A 92 26.11 -22.51 -13.02
N LEU A 93 26.63 -23.28 -12.05
CA LEU A 93 27.33 -22.71 -10.90
C LEU A 93 28.67 -22.07 -11.30
N ASN A 94 29.44 -22.74 -12.16
CA ASN A 94 30.70 -22.21 -12.68
C ASN A 94 30.48 -20.93 -13.49
N PHE A 95 29.39 -20.86 -14.26
CA PHE A 95 29.02 -19.70 -15.05
C PHE A 95 28.63 -18.50 -14.17
N SER A 96 27.79 -18.72 -13.15
CA SER A 96 27.47 -17.70 -12.13
C SER A 96 28.74 -17.15 -11.48
N GLU A 97 29.62 -18.05 -11.02
CA GLU A 97 30.88 -17.68 -10.37
C GLU A 97 31.82 -16.89 -11.30
N ALA A 98 31.92 -17.28 -12.57
CA ALA A 98 32.72 -16.57 -13.56
C ALA A 98 32.24 -15.13 -13.78
N ILE A 99 30.92 -14.90 -13.84
CA ILE A 99 30.33 -13.55 -13.99
C ILE A 99 30.57 -12.69 -12.76
N VAL A 100 30.37 -13.25 -11.57
CA VAL A 100 30.57 -12.54 -10.30
C VAL A 100 32.03 -12.15 -10.12
N ASN A 101 32.96 -13.06 -10.43
CA ASN A 101 34.40 -12.85 -10.28
C ASN A 101 35.05 -12.04 -11.42
N ALA A 102 34.32 -11.75 -12.50
CA ALA A 102 34.83 -10.93 -13.60
C ALA A 102 35.12 -9.50 -13.11
N ASN A 103 36.38 -9.06 -13.18
CA ASN A 103 36.81 -7.73 -12.75
C ASN A 103 36.44 -6.67 -13.79
N LEU A 104 35.17 -6.26 -13.81
CA LEU A 104 34.61 -5.29 -14.75
C LEU A 104 34.25 -3.97 -14.02
N PRO A 105 34.37 -2.81 -14.69
CA PRO A 105 33.94 -1.52 -14.13
C PRO A 105 32.45 -1.49 -13.74
N GLU A 106 32.09 -0.57 -12.85
CA GLU A 106 30.71 -0.43 -12.31
C GLU A 106 29.62 -0.29 -13.39
N LYS A 107 29.95 0.28 -14.56
CA LYS A 107 29.01 0.43 -15.69
C LYS A 107 28.41 -0.89 -16.18
N TYR A 108 29.11 -2.02 -16.03
CA TYR A 108 28.60 -3.35 -16.43
C TYR A 108 27.75 -4.04 -15.34
N GLY A 109 27.62 -3.44 -14.15
CA GLY A 109 26.85 -4.01 -13.03
C GLY A 109 25.40 -4.37 -13.40
N PRO A 110 24.62 -3.48 -14.04
CA PRO A 110 23.25 -3.79 -14.46
C PRO A 110 23.16 -4.97 -15.43
N MET A 111 24.09 -5.08 -16.38
CA MET A 111 24.16 -6.20 -17.32
C MET A 111 24.42 -7.52 -16.60
N LYS A 112 25.39 -7.56 -15.67
CA LYS A 112 25.64 -8.76 -14.85
C LYS A 112 24.40 -9.21 -14.09
N ILE A 113 23.64 -8.26 -13.53
CA ILE A 113 22.39 -8.56 -12.82
C ILE A 113 21.33 -9.12 -13.78
N ARG A 114 21.15 -8.54 -14.97
CA ARG A 114 20.19 -9.05 -15.96
C ARG A 114 20.50 -10.49 -16.36
N VAL A 115 21.78 -10.78 -16.65
CA VAL A 115 22.22 -12.15 -16.98
C VAL A 115 21.99 -13.10 -15.81
N LEU A 116 22.43 -12.75 -14.59
CA LEU A 116 22.20 -13.61 -13.41
C LEU A 116 20.70 -13.79 -13.09
N THR A 117 19.87 -12.78 -13.35
CA THR A 117 18.42 -12.86 -13.17
C THR A 117 17.81 -13.87 -14.14
N ASN A 118 18.19 -13.79 -15.42
CA ASN A 118 17.75 -14.76 -16.44
C ASN A 118 18.15 -16.18 -16.05
N LEU A 119 19.36 -16.36 -15.49
CA LEU A 119 19.84 -17.66 -15.03
C LEU A 119 18.97 -18.27 -13.92
N ILE A 120 18.42 -17.47 -13.00
CA ILE A 120 17.54 -17.97 -11.92
C ILE A 120 16.24 -18.57 -12.48
N TYR A 121 15.65 -17.93 -13.50
CA TYR A 121 14.41 -18.42 -14.13
C TYR A 121 14.63 -19.66 -14.99
N VAL A 122 15.88 -19.92 -15.36
CA VAL A 122 16.30 -20.99 -16.26
C VAL A 122 16.55 -22.32 -15.52
N ILE A 123 16.85 -22.28 -14.21
CA ILE A 123 17.13 -23.50 -13.43
C ILE A 123 15.86 -24.38 -13.26
N PRO A 124 15.97 -25.71 -13.41
CA PRO A 124 14.86 -26.65 -13.21
C PRO A 124 14.09 -26.46 -11.89
N GLU A 125 12.78 -26.70 -11.90
CA GLU A 125 11.89 -26.48 -10.74
C GLU A 125 12.32 -27.22 -9.46
N HIS A 126 13.04 -28.34 -9.60
CA HIS A 126 13.45 -29.20 -8.50
C HIS A 126 14.81 -28.83 -7.86
N ALA A 127 15.62 -27.98 -8.49
CA ALA A 127 16.96 -27.60 -8.03
C ALA A 127 16.97 -26.35 -7.11
N ASN A 128 16.22 -26.42 -6.01
CA ASN A 128 16.01 -25.30 -5.08
C ASN A 128 17.31 -24.78 -4.41
N THR A 129 18.27 -25.66 -4.13
CA THR A 129 19.56 -25.30 -3.51
C THR A 129 20.41 -24.43 -4.44
N ASP A 130 20.41 -24.75 -5.73
CA ASP A 130 21.18 -24.02 -6.74
C ASP A 130 20.54 -22.66 -7.05
N LYS A 131 19.20 -22.59 -7.07
CA LYS A 131 18.44 -21.31 -7.13
C LYS A 131 18.79 -20.36 -5.98
N TYR A 132 18.87 -20.88 -4.75
CA TYR A 132 19.29 -20.09 -3.60
C TYR A 132 20.72 -19.56 -3.75
N ARG A 133 21.65 -20.40 -4.21
CA ARG A 133 23.06 -20.02 -4.39
C ARG A 133 23.21 -18.88 -5.41
N ILE A 134 22.53 -18.97 -6.56
CA ILE A 134 22.59 -17.93 -7.58
C ILE A 134 21.90 -16.64 -7.12
N LEU A 135 20.81 -16.73 -6.35
CA LEU A 135 20.19 -15.56 -5.75
C LEU A 135 21.15 -14.80 -4.82
N ILE A 136 21.91 -15.53 -3.99
CA ILE A 136 22.94 -14.94 -3.12
C ILE A 136 24.06 -14.30 -3.96
N ASP A 137 24.51 -14.97 -5.00
CA ASP A 137 25.55 -14.47 -5.91
C ASP A 137 25.11 -13.19 -6.63
N LEU A 138 23.86 -13.15 -7.08
CA LEU A 138 23.22 -11.96 -7.67
C LEU A 138 23.19 -10.79 -6.69
N ILE A 139 22.78 -11.02 -5.44
CA ILE A 139 22.71 -9.97 -4.41
C ILE A 139 24.11 -9.46 -4.05
N LYS A 140 25.10 -10.37 -3.93
CA LYS A 140 26.51 -9.99 -3.72
C LYS A 140 27.03 -9.13 -4.88
N CYS A 141 26.71 -9.49 -6.12
CA CYS A 141 27.06 -8.72 -7.31
C CYS A 141 26.41 -7.33 -7.28
N ALA A 142 25.12 -7.26 -6.96
CA ALA A 142 24.38 -6.00 -6.85
C ALA A 142 24.92 -5.08 -5.74
N ARG A 143 25.35 -5.66 -4.60
CA ARG A 143 26.02 -4.94 -3.51
C ARG A 143 27.34 -4.33 -3.97
N ASN A 144 28.20 -5.12 -4.63
CA ASN A 144 29.53 -4.67 -5.07
C ASN A 144 29.45 -3.54 -6.09
N HIS A 145 28.44 -3.56 -6.96
CA HIS A 145 28.24 -2.55 -8.02
C HIS A 145 27.21 -1.47 -7.65
N ARG A 146 26.68 -1.46 -6.41
CA ARG A 146 25.66 -0.50 -5.91
C ARG A 146 24.45 -0.34 -6.83
N CYS A 147 23.97 -1.43 -7.41
CA CYS A 147 22.89 -1.42 -8.41
C CYS A 147 21.72 -2.35 -8.04
N ILE A 148 21.32 -2.40 -6.76
CA ILE A 148 20.17 -3.20 -6.31
C ILE A 148 18.87 -2.83 -7.05
N ASN A 149 18.72 -1.58 -7.49
CA ASN A 149 17.54 -1.13 -8.25
C ASN A 149 17.45 -1.78 -9.65
N ALA A 150 18.54 -2.34 -10.16
CA ALA A 150 18.55 -3.10 -11.41
C ALA A 150 18.09 -4.56 -11.21
N VAL A 151 18.00 -5.03 -9.97
CA VAL A 151 17.42 -6.34 -9.64
C VAL A 151 15.91 -6.22 -9.79
N SER A 152 15.35 -6.85 -10.82
CA SER A 152 13.90 -6.87 -11.08
C SER A 152 13.10 -7.64 -10.01
N VAL A 153 13.79 -8.42 -9.17
CA VAL A 153 13.21 -9.22 -8.10
C VAL A 153 13.05 -8.37 -6.83
N GLY A 154 11.82 -7.92 -6.58
CA GLY A 154 11.48 -7.17 -5.36
C GLY A 154 11.48 -8.01 -4.07
N ILE A 155 11.50 -7.35 -2.92
CA ILE A 155 11.51 -7.98 -1.57
C ILE A 155 10.33 -8.96 -1.39
N SER A 156 9.16 -8.64 -1.94
CA SER A 156 7.97 -9.52 -1.90
C SER A 156 8.16 -10.82 -2.68
N GLN A 157 8.85 -10.77 -3.82
CA GLN A 157 9.12 -11.96 -4.65
C GLN A 157 10.14 -12.87 -3.97
N VAL A 158 11.19 -12.29 -3.36
CA VAL A 158 12.17 -13.04 -2.56
C VAL A 158 11.49 -13.76 -1.39
N LYS A 159 10.53 -13.11 -0.72
CA LYS A 159 9.73 -13.74 0.36
C LYS A 159 8.90 -14.93 -0.13
N MET A 160 8.36 -14.87 -1.34
CA MET A 160 7.66 -16.01 -1.95
C MET A 160 8.62 -17.16 -2.23
N TRP A 161 9.76 -16.88 -2.87
CA TRP A 161 10.78 -17.88 -3.19
C TRP A 161 11.36 -18.57 -1.96
N VAL A 162 11.65 -17.83 -0.89
CA VAL A 162 12.12 -18.41 0.38
C VAL A 162 11.13 -19.45 0.93
N LYS A 163 9.83 -19.19 0.80
CA LYS A 163 8.76 -20.09 1.25
C LYS A 163 8.60 -21.30 0.33
N GLU A 164 8.67 -21.09 -0.99
CA GLU A 164 8.52 -22.14 -2.00
C GLU A 164 9.71 -23.10 -2.02
N TRP A 165 10.93 -22.58 -1.91
CA TRP A 165 12.18 -23.36 -2.00
C TRP A 165 12.55 -24.06 -0.69
N LYS A 166 11.75 -23.90 0.38
CA LYS A 166 11.96 -24.50 1.71
C LYS A 166 13.38 -24.27 2.25
N VAL A 167 13.87 -23.04 2.10
CA VAL A 167 15.21 -22.60 2.51
C VAL A 167 15.33 -22.67 4.04
N SER A 168 16.50 -23.06 4.56
CA SER A 168 16.72 -23.14 6.01
C SER A 168 16.70 -21.75 6.66
N THR A 169 16.37 -21.67 7.96
CA THR A 169 16.32 -20.39 8.68
C THR A 169 17.66 -19.66 8.65
N GLU A 170 18.78 -20.39 8.73
CA GLU A 170 20.14 -19.83 8.65
C GLU A 170 20.44 -19.21 7.28
N GLN A 171 19.99 -19.87 6.22
CA GLN A 171 20.12 -19.40 4.84
C GLN A 171 19.25 -18.15 4.60
N VAL A 172 18.03 -18.10 5.15
CA VAL A 172 17.17 -16.90 5.09
C VAL A 172 17.82 -15.72 5.82
N GLN A 173 18.45 -15.98 6.98
CA GLN A 173 19.17 -14.95 7.73
C GLN A 173 20.38 -14.43 6.95
N GLU A 174 21.14 -15.29 6.27
CA GLU A 174 22.25 -14.86 5.41
C GLU A 174 21.75 -14.01 4.23
N LEU A 175 20.66 -14.42 3.59
CA LEU A 175 20.04 -13.72 2.48
C LEU A 175 19.60 -12.30 2.87
N TYR A 176 18.85 -12.17 3.97
CA TYR A 176 18.40 -10.85 4.43
C TYR A 176 19.54 -9.94 4.88
N ARG A 177 20.65 -10.48 5.43
CA ARG A 177 21.85 -9.65 5.71
C ARG A 177 22.46 -9.09 4.44
N ASN A 178 22.65 -9.92 3.41
CA ASN A 178 23.24 -9.48 2.15
C ASN A 178 22.33 -8.46 1.44
N MET A 179 21.01 -8.66 1.46
CA MET A 179 20.06 -7.69 0.91
C MET A 179 20.07 -6.37 1.68
N HIS A 180 20.07 -6.42 3.02
CA HIS A 180 20.15 -5.23 3.87
C HIS A 180 21.39 -4.40 3.53
N GLU A 181 22.56 -5.04 3.43
CA GLU A 181 23.81 -4.37 3.07
C GLU A 181 23.78 -3.77 1.66
N ALA A 182 23.11 -4.45 0.71
CA ALA A 182 22.96 -3.94 -0.66
C ALA A 182 22.08 -2.69 -0.74
N TYR A 183 20.94 -2.65 -0.04
CA TYR A 183 20.09 -1.46 0.04
C TYR A 183 20.76 -0.32 0.84
N ALA A 184 21.46 -0.65 1.92
CA ALA A 184 22.21 0.32 2.71
C ALA A 184 23.34 0.98 1.88
N ALA A 185 24.00 0.26 0.98
CA ALA A 185 25.04 0.78 0.11
C ALA A 185 24.54 1.85 -0.90
N ILE A 186 23.24 1.87 -1.18
CA ILE A 186 22.58 2.82 -2.10
C ILE A 186 21.92 3.98 -1.35
N GLY A 187 21.89 3.91 -0.01
CA GLY A 187 21.26 4.93 0.83
C GLY A 187 19.75 4.76 1.00
N ASP A 188 19.18 3.62 0.59
CA ASP A 188 17.76 3.30 0.82
C ASP A 188 17.56 2.78 2.25
N SER A 189 17.39 3.71 3.20
CA SER A 189 17.24 3.40 4.62
C SER A 189 15.95 2.63 4.93
N THR A 190 14.89 2.85 4.14
CA THR A 190 13.56 2.27 4.38
C THR A 190 13.55 0.78 4.10
N ASN A 191 14.01 0.37 2.90
CA ASN A 191 14.07 -1.05 2.53
C ASN A 191 15.16 -1.78 3.34
N ALA A 192 16.28 -1.12 3.63
CA ALA A 192 17.32 -1.67 4.49
C ALA A 192 16.81 -1.95 5.90
N LEU A 193 16.04 -1.04 6.52
CA LEU A 193 15.47 -1.23 7.85
C LEU A 193 14.40 -2.33 7.85
N GLN A 194 13.53 -2.37 6.82
CA GLN A 194 12.52 -3.41 6.69
C GLN A 194 13.14 -4.82 6.65
N LEU A 195 14.20 -5.02 5.86
CA LEU A 195 14.91 -6.31 5.78
C LEU A 195 15.56 -6.71 7.11
N LEU A 196 16.04 -5.72 7.88
CA LEU A 196 16.67 -5.97 9.17
C LEU A 196 15.65 -6.34 10.25
N LEU A 197 14.45 -5.76 10.22
CA LEU A 197 13.32 -6.16 11.07
C LEU A 197 12.87 -7.60 10.76
N GLU A 198 12.73 -7.94 9.48
CA GLU A 198 12.36 -9.29 9.03
C GLU A 198 13.42 -10.31 9.43
N LEU A 199 14.70 -9.98 9.31
CA LEU A 199 15.80 -10.80 9.80
C LEU A 199 15.68 -11.07 11.29
N LEU A 200 15.46 -10.04 12.11
CA LEU A 200 15.34 -10.19 13.56
C LEU A 200 14.09 -10.97 13.96
N GLY A 201 13.03 -10.91 13.16
CA GLY A 201 11.81 -11.71 13.31
C GLY A 201 12.02 -13.21 13.09
N THR A 202 13.09 -13.63 12.41
CA THR A 202 13.41 -15.06 12.21
C THR A 202 13.99 -15.74 13.46
N TYR A 203 14.43 -14.96 14.47
CA TYR A 203 15.05 -15.50 15.66
C TYR A 203 14.03 -15.88 16.73
N THR A 204 14.23 -17.06 17.31
CA THR A 204 13.48 -17.55 18.47
C THR A 204 14.20 -17.20 19.77
N LYS A 205 13.53 -17.37 20.92
CA LYS A 205 14.14 -17.14 22.25
C LYS A 205 15.48 -17.85 22.47
N GLU A 206 15.64 -19.03 21.88
CA GLU A 206 16.83 -19.87 22.01
C GLU A 206 17.99 -19.43 21.11
N THR A 207 17.68 -18.81 19.96
CA THR A 207 18.65 -18.42 18.93
C THR A 207 18.95 -16.92 18.91
N ALA A 208 18.15 -16.12 19.61
CA ALA A 208 18.23 -14.66 19.66
C ALA A 208 19.57 -14.10 20.18
N SER A 209 20.32 -14.87 20.98
CA SER A 209 21.67 -14.50 21.43
C SER A 209 22.66 -14.35 20.27
N LYS A 210 22.45 -15.06 19.16
CA LYS A 210 23.30 -15.00 17.94
C LYS A 210 23.08 -13.73 17.12
N ALA A 211 21.93 -13.07 17.27
CA ALA A 211 21.53 -11.89 16.47
C ALA A 211 21.95 -10.55 17.10
N ARG A 212 22.83 -10.57 18.10
CA ARG A 212 23.19 -9.39 18.90
C ARG A 212 23.66 -8.20 18.06
N THR A 213 24.57 -8.47 17.12
CA THR A 213 25.18 -7.44 16.26
C THR A 213 24.14 -6.85 15.30
N ASP A 214 23.27 -7.68 14.76
CA ASP A 214 22.21 -7.26 13.83
C ASP A 214 21.13 -6.46 14.56
N ALA A 215 20.81 -6.81 15.81
CA ALA A 215 19.90 -6.06 16.67
C ALA A 215 20.47 -4.66 17.01
N PHE A 216 21.77 -4.55 17.31
CA PHE A 216 22.42 -3.25 17.50
C PHE A 216 22.40 -2.39 16.22
N LYS A 217 22.70 -2.98 15.06
CA LYS A 217 22.59 -2.28 13.77
C LYS A 217 21.16 -1.79 13.53
N CYS A 218 20.16 -2.59 13.89
CA CYS A 218 18.75 -2.22 13.73
C CYS A 218 18.37 -1.01 14.58
N ILE A 219 18.79 -1.01 15.85
CA ILE A 219 18.57 0.12 16.76
C ILE A 219 19.27 1.38 16.24
N ILE A 220 20.55 1.28 15.85
CA ILE A 220 21.32 2.43 15.36
C ILE A 220 20.71 2.99 14.06
N ASN A 221 20.36 2.13 13.11
CA ASN A 221 19.75 2.57 11.85
C ASN A 221 18.37 3.17 12.06
N SER A 222 17.59 2.64 13.02
CA SER A 222 16.30 3.23 13.40
C SER A 222 16.45 4.60 14.06
N ILE A 223 17.51 4.82 14.86
CA ILE A 223 17.79 6.12 15.51
C ILE A 223 18.29 7.15 14.50
N ASN A 224 19.08 6.72 13.52
CA ASN A 224 19.66 7.60 12.52
C ASN A 224 18.71 7.94 11.36
N ASP A 225 17.59 7.21 11.21
CA ASP A 225 16.59 7.50 10.18
C ASP A 225 15.64 8.62 10.64
N PRO A 226 15.65 9.80 9.98
CA PRO A 226 14.79 10.92 10.37
C PRO A 226 13.29 10.64 10.16
N ASN A 227 12.92 9.52 9.50
CA ASN A 227 11.54 9.12 9.26
C ASN A 227 11.01 8.10 10.29
N VAL A 228 11.84 7.61 11.20
CA VAL A 228 11.48 6.59 12.20
C VAL A 228 11.27 7.23 13.57
N PHE A 229 10.01 7.49 13.92
CA PHE A 229 9.63 8.18 15.16
C PHE A 229 9.15 7.24 16.28
N ILE A 230 8.74 6.01 15.95
CA ILE A 230 8.16 5.04 16.89
C ILE A 230 8.91 3.72 16.78
N MET A 231 9.52 3.29 17.89
CA MET A 231 10.39 2.10 17.97
C MET A 231 9.78 0.94 18.75
N ASP A 232 8.51 1.03 19.15
CA ASP A 232 7.86 0.03 20.00
C ASP A 232 7.86 -1.37 19.38
N HIS A 233 7.82 -1.45 18.05
CA HIS A 233 7.92 -2.71 17.31
C HIS A 233 9.30 -3.39 17.47
N LEU A 234 10.37 -2.65 17.76
CA LEU A 234 11.68 -3.21 18.10
C LEU A 234 11.66 -3.92 19.45
N LEU A 235 10.89 -3.41 20.42
CA LEU A 235 10.78 -3.99 21.76
C LEU A 235 10.06 -5.35 21.76
N LEU A 236 9.32 -5.67 20.70
CA LEU A 236 8.65 -6.95 20.53
C LEU A 236 9.59 -8.07 20.07
N LEU A 237 10.75 -7.74 19.50
CA LEU A 237 11.71 -8.69 18.94
C LEU A 237 12.53 -9.39 20.04
N GLU A 238 12.58 -10.72 20.02
CA GLU A 238 13.31 -11.52 21.02
C GLU A 238 14.82 -11.17 21.12
N PRO A 239 15.56 -10.92 20.01
CA PRO A 239 16.93 -10.40 20.09
C PRO A 239 17.10 -9.07 20.83
N VAL A 240 16.09 -8.19 20.76
CA VAL A 240 16.11 -6.88 21.42
C VAL A 240 15.76 -7.02 22.91
N LYS A 241 14.89 -7.96 23.27
CA LYS A 241 14.59 -8.29 24.69
C LYS A 241 15.78 -8.92 25.42
N ILE A 242 16.57 -9.76 24.75
CA ILE A 242 17.80 -10.32 25.35
C ILE A 242 18.83 -9.21 25.61
N LEU A 243 18.92 -8.23 24.72
CA LEU A 243 19.78 -7.05 24.92
C LEU A 243 19.34 -6.19 26.12
N GLU A 244 18.06 -6.22 26.49
CA GLU A 244 17.52 -5.54 27.67
C GLU A 244 17.94 -6.22 28.99
N GLY A 245 18.16 -7.55 28.96
CA GLY A 245 18.46 -8.38 30.13
C GLY A 245 19.94 -8.46 30.56
N GLU A 246 20.90 -8.18 29.68
CA GLU A 246 22.34 -8.29 29.98
C GLU A 246 23.01 -6.94 30.32
N ASN A 247 23.34 -6.79 31.61
CA ASN A 247 24.31 -5.86 32.21
C ASN A 247 23.85 -4.42 32.57
N THR A 248 23.79 -4.24 33.88
CA THR A 248 23.38 -3.12 34.73
C THR A 248 24.26 -1.86 34.69
N HIS A 249 25.33 -1.82 33.88
CA HIS A 249 26.15 -0.60 33.69
C HIS A 249 25.87 0.17 32.40
N LYS A 250 25.33 -0.47 31.35
CA LYS A 250 24.90 0.21 30.10
C LYS A 250 23.47 0.77 30.18
N ARG A 251 22.71 0.35 31.20
CA ARG A 251 21.36 0.88 31.51
C ARG A 251 21.36 2.38 31.83
N ARG A 252 22.48 2.89 32.35
CA ARG A 252 22.68 4.34 32.50
C ARG A 252 23.21 4.96 31.22
N SER A 253 24.18 4.38 30.52
CA SER A 253 24.76 5.02 29.32
C SER A 253 23.84 5.08 28.09
N ILE A 254 22.91 4.12 27.91
CA ILE A 254 21.97 4.11 26.79
C ILE A 254 20.74 4.96 27.09
N SER A 255 20.21 4.95 28.33
CA SER A 255 19.10 5.82 28.72
C SER A 255 19.54 7.26 28.95
N ILE A 256 20.73 7.50 29.53
CA ILE A 256 21.33 8.85 29.63
C ILE A 256 21.84 9.29 28.26
N GLY A 257 22.29 8.38 27.39
CA GLY A 257 22.64 8.66 25.99
C GLY A 257 21.43 9.06 25.15
N LEU A 258 20.32 8.31 25.21
CA LEU A 258 19.05 8.64 24.56
C LEU A 258 18.45 9.94 25.10
N VAL A 259 18.52 10.19 26.41
CA VAL A 259 18.02 11.43 27.02
C VAL A 259 18.97 12.61 26.76
N LEU A 260 20.30 12.42 26.76
CA LEU A 260 21.28 13.47 26.44
C LEU A 260 21.37 13.74 24.94
N THR A 261 21.23 12.78 24.03
CA THR A 261 21.13 13.06 22.59
C THR A 261 19.79 13.71 22.29
N SER A 262 18.70 13.29 22.92
CA SER A 262 17.43 14.04 22.86
C SER A 262 17.60 15.47 23.37
N LEU A 263 18.24 15.68 24.53
CA LEU A 263 18.41 17.01 25.12
C LEU A 263 19.45 17.87 24.40
N THR A 264 20.55 17.31 23.90
CA THR A 264 21.62 18.01 23.16
C THR A 264 21.24 18.27 21.71
N LEU A 265 20.49 17.38 21.05
CA LEU A 265 19.87 17.68 19.76
C LEU A 265 18.77 18.73 19.92
N ILE A 266 17.98 18.66 21.01
CA ILE A 266 17.03 19.72 21.37
C ILE A 266 17.79 21.02 21.62
N THR A 267 18.94 21.06 22.32
CA THR A 267 19.70 22.31 22.56
C THR A 267 20.50 22.80 21.34
N PHE A 268 21.04 21.94 20.49
CA PHE A 268 21.71 22.35 19.24
C PHE A 268 20.69 22.85 18.21
N VAL A 269 19.50 22.25 18.16
CA VAL A 269 18.35 22.77 17.40
C VAL A 269 17.84 24.08 18.04
N TYR A 270 17.80 24.20 19.37
CA TYR A 270 17.35 25.42 20.07
C TYR A 270 18.31 26.61 19.92
N VAL A 271 19.63 26.38 19.91
CA VAL A 271 20.66 27.43 19.89
C VAL A 271 21.14 27.74 18.47
N GLY A 272 21.11 26.77 17.54
CA GLY A 272 21.53 26.96 16.15
C GLY A 272 20.48 27.56 15.21
N SER A 273 19.20 27.57 15.60
CA SER A 273 18.11 28.13 14.78
C SER A 273 17.43 29.36 15.39
N SER A 274 17.92 29.84 16.53
CA SER A 274 17.46 31.07 17.17
C SER A 274 18.32 32.26 16.76
N THR A 275 18.19 32.73 15.52
CA THR A 275 17.97 34.16 15.27
C THR A 275 17.26 34.32 13.92
N ASN A 276 16.04 34.86 13.99
CA ASN A 276 15.19 35.29 12.87
C ASN A 276 14.51 34.18 12.05
N ASN A 277 13.46 33.56 12.61
CA ASN A 277 12.13 33.42 11.94
C ASN A 277 11.13 32.51 12.67
N TYR A 278 11.50 31.80 13.74
CA TYR A 278 10.55 30.89 14.43
C TYR A 278 9.62 31.55 15.47
N TYR A 279 9.98 32.71 16.02
CA TYR A 279 9.13 33.39 17.01
C TYR A 279 7.85 33.99 16.44
N THR A 280 7.75 34.16 15.12
CA THR A 280 6.51 34.64 14.47
C THR A 280 5.50 33.51 14.23
N VAL A 281 5.90 32.23 14.32
CA VAL A 281 5.03 31.09 13.98
C VAL A 281 4.44 30.41 15.22
N LEU A 282 5.20 30.32 16.32
CA LEU A 282 4.68 29.71 17.57
C LEU A 282 3.77 30.64 18.39
N GLN A 283 3.72 31.94 18.10
CA GLN A 283 2.67 32.82 18.63
C GLN A 283 1.33 32.69 17.87
N ASN A 284 1.29 32.02 16.71
CA ASN A 284 0.08 31.77 15.95
C ASN A 284 -0.53 30.37 16.16
N PHE A 285 0.15 29.49 16.90
CA PHE A 285 -0.46 28.26 17.45
C PHE A 285 -1.32 28.59 18.67
N GLN A 286 -2.40 29.34 18.45
CA GLN A 286 -3.60 29.06 19.23
C GLN A 286 -4.09 27.71 18.75
N PHE A 287 -3.93 26.68 19.58
CA PHE A 287 -4.89 25.57 19.56
C PHE A 287 -6.24 26.26 19.76
N SER A 288 -6.94 26.55 18.66
CA SER A 288 -8.31 27.01 18.73
C SER A 288 -9.01 25.89 19.44
N ARG A 289 -9.27 26.13 20.73
CA ARG A 289 -10.08 25.30 21.59
C ARG A 289 -11.37 25.19 20.80
N GLY A 290 -11.56 24.09 20.09
CA GLY A 290 -12.82 23.79 19.42
C GLY A 290 -13.84 23.94 20.53
N LYS A 291 -14.58 25.05 20.50
CA LYS A 291 -15.67 25.29 21.44
C LYS A 291 -16.45 23.99 21.44
N ASN A 292 -16.86 23.53 22.63
CA ASN A 292 -17.87 22.48 22.71
C ASN A 292 -18.95 22.86 21.68
N LEU A 293 -18.95 22.15 20.55
CA LEU A 293 -19.88 22.39 19.46
C LEU A 293 -21.18 21.91 20.05
N SER A 294 -21.94 22.86 20.59
CA SER A 294 -23.37 22.71 20.81
C SER A 294 -23.90 22.14 19.51
N HIS A 295 -24.23 20.85 19.51
CA HIS A 295 -24.72 20.15 18.33
C HIS A 295 -25.87 20.98 17.76
N PRO A 296 -25.78 21.48 16.52
CA PRO A 296 -26.93 22.10 15.89
C PRO A 296 -27.97 20.97 15.73
N SER A 297 -28.97 20.99 16.58
CA SER A 297 -30.05 20.00 16.68
C SER A 297 -31.00 20.02 15.48
N SER A 298 -30.60 20.57 14.34
CA SER A 298 -31.47 20.85 13.19
C SER A 298 -31.13 20.10 11.90
N VAL A 299 -29.91 19.57 11.72
CA VAL A 299 -29.53 18.87 10.48
C VAL A 299 -29.74 17.37 10.64
N ARG A 300 -30.58 16.77 9.79
CA ARG A 300 -30.85 15.32 9.78
C ARG A 300 -30.21 14.67 8.56
N VAL A 301 -29.32 13.71 8.79
CA VAL A 301 -28.54 13.03 7.75
C VAL A 301 -28.87 11.53 7.70
N LEU A 302 -29.22 11.05 6.51
CA LEU A 302 -29.36 9.62 6.20
C LEU A 302 -28.12 9.12 5.45
N CYS A 303 -27.42 8.14 6.01
CA CYS A 303 -26.22 7.54 5.42
C CYS A 303 -26.53 6.21 4.72
N LEU A 304 -26.15 6.10 3.46
CA LEU A 304 -26.28 4.91 2.62
C LEU A 304 -24.87 4.34 2.37
N ILE A 305 -24.53 3.26 3.06
CA ILE A 305 -23.19 2.67 3.05
C ILE A 305 -23.17 1.46 2.11
N LEU A 306 -22.42 1.56 1.02
CA LEU A 306 -22.28 0.45 0.08
C LEU A 306 -21.29 -0.59 0.60
N THR A 307 -21.68 -1.86 0.55
CA THR A 307 -20.81 -2.99 0.87
C THR A 307 -21.17 -4.21 0.01
N THR A 308 -20.47 -5.32 0.23
CA THR A 308 -20.71 -6.62 -0.40
C THR A 308 -20.63 -7.71 0.68
N PRO A 309 -21.32 -8.86 0.53
CA PRO A 309 -21.29 -9.97 1.49
C PRO A 309 -19.90 -10.38 1.98
N LYS A 310 -18.88 -10.24 1.13
CA LYS A 310 -17.48 -10.54 1.48
C LYS A 310 -16.94 -9.66 2.62
N TYR A 311 -17.36 -8.40 2.70
CA TYR A 311 -16.82 -7.40 3.63
C TYR A 311 -17.71 -7.14 4.86
N ILE A 312 -18.83 -7.86 4.97
CA ILE A 312 -19.79 -7.74 6.07
C ILE A 312 -19.14 -7.87 7.46
N LEU A 313 -18.28 -8.88 7.66
CA LEU A 313 -17.63 -9.12 8.94
C LEU A 313 -16.32 -8.33 9.15
N THR A 314 -15.90 -7.53 8.18
CA THR A 314 -14.63 -6.79 8.23
C THR A 314 -14.89 -5.29 8.10
N ARG A 315 -15.06 -4.78 6.88
CA ARG A 315 -15.22 -3.35 6.61
C ARG A 315 -16.56 -2.81 7.10
N ALA A 316 -17.67 -3.48 6.75
CA ALA A 316 -18.99 -3.04 7.19
C ALA A 316 -19.13 -3.10 8.72
N LYS A 317 -18.53 -4.11 9.35
CA LYS A 317 -18.45 -4.20 10.80
C LYS A 317 -17.70 -3.02 11.43
N ALA A 318 -16.55 -2.64 10.89
CA ALA A 318 -15.81 -1.47 11.37
C ALA A 318 -16.63 -0.19 11.23
N VAL A 319 -17.30 0.01 10.09
CA VAL A 319 -18.20 1.16 9.88
C VAL A 319 -19.34 1.17 10.91
N TYR A 320 -19.99 0.03 11.14
CA TYR A 320 -21.09 -0.14 12.10
C TYR A 320 -20.66 0.17 13.54
N GLU A 321 -19.47 -0.25 13.95
CA GLU A 321 -18.96 -0.06 15.31
C GLU A 321 -18.28 1.31 15.51
N THR A 322 -18.07 2.10 14.45
CA THR A 322 -17.33 3.36 14.52
C THR A 322 -18.17 4.59 14.17
N TRP A 323 -18.26 4.99 12.90
CA TRP A 323 -18.76 6.30 12.47
C TRP A 323 -20.22 6.31 11.95
N ALA A 324 -20.76 5.16 11.55
CA ALA A 324 -22.15 5.10 11.08
C ALA A 324 -23.18 5.45 12.18
N PRO A 325 -23.01 5.06 13.46
CA PRO A 325 -23.94 5.42 14.54
C PRO A 325 -24.11 6.92 14.81
N GLN A 326 -23.24 7.77 14.28
CA GLN A 326 -23.26 9.21 14.41
C GLN A 326 -24.17 9.86 13.35
N CYS A 327 -24.53 9.13 12.29
CA CYS A 327 -25.61 9.53 11.39
C CYS A 327 -26.96 9.46 12.11
N ASP A 328 -27.92 10.34 11.77
CA ASP A 328 -29.25 10.30 12.38
C ASP A 328 -30.00 9.01 12.02
N ARG A 329 -29.70 8.46 10.83
CA ARG A 329 -30.03 7.08 10.44
C ARG A 329 -29.04 6.60 9.39
N TYR A 330 -28.86 5.29 9.29
CA TYR A 330 -27.97 4.69 8.31
C TYR A 330 -28.45 3.31 7.87
N PHE A 331 -28.10 2.94 6.62
CA PHE A 331 -28.33 1.62 6.07
C PHE A 331 -27.12 1.11 5.30
N PHE A 332 -26.84 -0.18 5.47
CA PHE A 332 -25.94 -0.92 4.60
C PHE A 332 -26.69 -1.38 3.35
N ILE A 333 -26.09 -1.16 2.19
CA ILE A 333 -26.61 -1.55 0.89
C ILE A 333 -25.72 -2.66 0.36
N THR A 334 -26.28 -3.87 0.25
CA THR A 334 -25.56 -5.08 -0.15
C THR A 334 -26.46 -5.97 -0.98
N GLU A 335 -25.88 -6.69 -1.93
CA GLU A 335 -26.57 -7.81 -2.60
C GLU A 335 -26.97 -8.91 -1.61
N SER A 336 -27.86 -9.78 -2.06
CA SER A 336 -28.30 -10.93 -1.27
C SER A 336 -27.11 -11.77 -0.85
N LEU A 337 -27.05 -12.07 0.44
CA LEU A 337 -26.20 -13.08 1.03
C LEU A 337 -26.63 -14.42 0.39
N GLY A 338 -25.86 -14.91 -0.58
CA GLY A 338 -26.18 -16.17 -1.29
C GLY A 338 -26.18 -17.39 -0.34
N ASN A 339 -26.36 -18.59 -0.86
CA ASN A 339 -26.48 -19.80 -0.01
C ASN A 339 -25.18 -20.19 0.74
N ASN A 340 -24.05 -19.55 0.44
CA ASN A 340 -22.73 -19.86 1.00
C ASN A 340 -22.31 -18.82 2.06
N VAL A 341 -23.13 -18.62 3.08
CA VAL A 341 -22.89 -17.63 4.15
C VAL A 341 -22.58 -18.38 5.45
N THR A 342 -21.53 -17.96 6.15
CA THR A 342 -21.18 -18.54 7.44
C THR A 342 -22.23 -18.18 8.49
N SER A 343 -22.42 -19.02 9.52
CA SER A 343 -23.32 -18.71 10.65
C SER A 343 -22.98 -17.36 11.31
N LYS A 344 -21.68 -17.02 11.38
CA LYS A 344 -21.22 -15.72 11.88
C LYS A 344 -21.70 -14.55 11.02
N GLN A 345 -21.67 -14.68 9.69
CA GLN A 345 -22.17 -13.64 8.79
C GLN A 345 -23.68 -13.49 8.94
N SER A 346 -24.44 -14.59 8.97
CA SER A 346 -25.91 -14.55 9.16
C SER A 346 -26.29 -13.83 10.46
N ASN A 347 -25.68 -14.22 11.57
CA ASN A 347 -25.95 -13.62 12.87
C ASN A 347 -25.61 -12.12 12.91
N PHE A 348 -24.55 -11.69 12.21
CA PHE A 348 -24.18 -10.28 12.18
C PHE A 348 -25.10 -9.47 11.25
N THR A 349 -25.54 -10.05 10.14
CA THR A 349 -26.47 -9.39 9.20
C THR A 349 -27.85 -9.16 9.79
N GLU A 350 -28.25 -9.95 10.78
CA GLU A 350 -29.47 -9.72 11.58
C GLU A 350 -29.31 -8.55 12.56
N GLN A 351 -28.08 -8.14 12.89
CA GLN A 351 -27.80 -7.06 13.85
C GLN A 351 -27.61 -5.69 13.18
N ILE A 352 -27.06 -5.66 11.96
CA ILE A 352 -26.79 -4.40 11.26
C ILE A 352 -27.99 -3.95 10.39
N PRO A 353 -28.24 -2.64 10.25
CA PRO A 353 -29.38 -2.15 9.48
C PRO A 353 -29.11 -2.28 7.98
N ILE A 354 -29.48 -3.40 7.36
CA ILE A 354 -29.42 -3.60 5.91
C ILE A 354 -30.72 -3.06 5.27
N ALA A 355 -30.59 -2.26 4.21
CA ALA A 355 -31.77 -1.80 3.48
C ALA A 355 -32.48 -2.99 2.79
N PRO A 356 -33.82 -3.13 2.89
CA PRO A 356 -34.57 -4.23 2.31
C PRO A 356 -34.77 -4.08 0.78
N ILE A 357 -33.68 -3.89 0.04
CA ILE A 357 -33.66 -3.74 -1.41
C ILE A 357 -33.46 -5.13 -2.04
N LYS A 358 -34.38 -5.53 -2.92
CA LYS A 358 -34.30 -6.81 -3.64
C LYS A 358 -33.56 -6.64 -4.97
N ASN A 359 -32.98 -7.72 -5.47
CA ASN A 359 -32.39 -7.83 -6.81
C ASN A 359 -31.22 -6.86 -7.10
N ILE A 360 -30.39 -6.56 -6.10
CA ILE A 360 -29.09 -5.92 -6.34
C ILE A 360 -28.17 -6.94 -7.01
N THR A 361 -27.68 -6.63 -8.20
CA THR A 361 -26.70 -7.46 -8.92
C THR A 361 -25.35 -7.39 -8.21
N ALA A 362 -24.72 -8.55 -8.00
CA ALA A 362 -23.42 -8.64 -7.35
C ALA A 362 -22.29 -8.26 -8.32
N GLY A 363 -21.26 -7.57 -7.82
CA GLY A 363 -20.06 -7.24 -8.58
C GLY A 363 -19.76 -5.75 -8.63
N TYR A 364 -18.50 -5.43 -8.91
CA TYR A 364 -18.01 -4.04 -8.99
C TYR A 364 -18.61 -3.29 -10.18
N ASP A 365 -18.82 -3.97 -11.31
CA ASP A 365 -19.41 -3.37 -12.52
C ASP A 365 -20.88 -2.96 -12.34
N HIS A 366 -21.50 -3.34 -11.22
CA HIS A 366 -22.90 -3.06 -10.89
C HIS A 366 -23.08 -1.99 -9.80
N LEU A 367 -22.02 -1.24 -9.47
CA LEU A 367 -22.08 -0.18 -8.46
C LEU A 367 -23.09 0.93 -8.81
N THR A 368 -23.22 1.29 -10.09
CA THR A 368 -24.23 2.26 -10.55
C THR A 368 -25.65 1.84 -10.16
N GLN A 369 -25.99 0.56 -10.35
CA GLN A 369 -27.28 0.03 -9.93
C GLN A 369 -27.45 0.09 -8.42
N LYS A 370 -26.42 -0.32 -7.68
CA LYS A 370 -26.45 -0.33 -6.21
C LYS A 370 -26.67 1.07 -5.62
N SER A 371 -25.92 2.08 -6.07
CA SER A 371 -26.11 3.47 -5.65
C SER A 371 -27.47 4.02 -6.06
N THR A 372 -27.91 3.75 -7.29
CA THR A 372 -29.21 4.20 -7.78
C THR A 372 -30.32 3.65 -6.89
N LEU A 373 -30.34 2.33 -6.66
CA LEU A 373 -31.34 1.70 -5.80
C LEU A 373 -31.28 2.22 -4.36
N ALA A 374 -30.10 2.51 -3.83
CA ALA A 374 -29.94 3.10 -2.50
C ALA A 374 -30.64 4.47 -2.39
N PHE A 375 -30.46 5.35 -3.39
CA PHE A 375 -31.12 6.66 -3.41
C PHE A 375 -32.63 6.54 -3.67
N LEU A 376 -33.06 5.64 -4.56
CA LEU A 376 -34.50 5.41 -4.76
C LEU A 376 -35.16 4.91 -3.47
N PHE A 377 -34.53 3.97 -2.76
CA PHE A 377 -34.96 3.51 -1.44
C PHE A 377 -35.04 4.65 -0.42
N ALA A 378 -34.03 5.51 -0.37
CA ALA A 378 -34.01 6.67 0.52
C ALA A 378 -35.16 7.64 0.22
N TYR A 379 -35.45 7.88 -1.06
CA TYR A 379 -36.55 8.74 -1.46
C TYR A 379 -37.91 8.14 -1.07
N GLU A 380 -38.14 6.87 -1.40
CA GLU A 380 -39.43 6.22 -1.18
C GLU A 380 -39.80 6.07 0.31
N ASN A 381 -38.80 5.91 1.17
CA ASN A 381 -39.02 5.56 2.57
C ASN A 381 -38.70 6.70 3.55
N TYR A 382 -37.83 7.65 3.17
CA TYR A 382 -37.23 8.59 4.12
C TYR A 382 -37.13 10.04 3.61
N PHE A 383 -37.70 10.36 2.44
CA PHE A 383 -37.54 11.69 1.82
C PHE A 383 -37.99 12.87 2.70
N ASN A 384 -39.00 12.69 3.55
CA ASN A 384 -39.52 13.73 4.43
C ASN A 384 -38.85 13.75 5.81
N ASP A 385 -38.10 12.69 6.13
CA ASP A 385 -37.54 12.48 7.46
C ASP A 385 -36.12 13.04 7.60
N PHE A 386 -35.43 13.28 6.48
CA PHE A 386 -34.04 13.75 6.45
C PHE A 386 -33.85 14.92 5.50
N ASP A 387 -32.82 15.73 5.79
CA ASP A 387 -32.47 16.92 5.02
C ASP A 387 -31.34 16.62 4.02
N TRP A 388 -30.50 15.62 4.30
CA TRP A 388 -29.33 15.28 3.50
C TRP A 388 -29.15 13.77 3.39
N PHE A 389 -28.71 13.33 2.21
CA PHE A 389 -28.59 11.92 1.86
C PHE A 389 -27.16 11.62 1.40
N VAL A 390 -26.44 10.82 2.17
CA VAL A 390 -25.01 10.54 1.97
C VAL A 390 -24.85 9.17 1.33
N LYS A 391 -24.04 9.07 0.27
CA LYS A 391 -23.48 7.80 -0.20
C LYS A 391 -22.05 7.71 0.28
N ALA A 392 -21.68 6.59 0.91
CA ALA A 392 -20.32 6.28 1.32
C ALA A 392 -19.99 4.80 1.02
N ASP A 393 -18.70 4.49 0.88
CA ASP A 393 -18.23 3.11 0.71
C ASP A 393 -17.80 2.51 2.07
N ASP A 394 -17.73 1.19 2.17
CA ASP A 394 -17.34 0.49 3.40
C ASP A 394 -15.87 0.68 3.82
N ASP A 395 -15.04 1.25 2.95
CA ASP A 395 -13.67 1.72 3.20
C ASP A 395 -13.55 3.25 3.21
N THR A 396 -14.65 3.96 3.48
CA THR A 396 -14.65 5.39 3.76
C THR A 396 -14.83 5.63 5.25
N TYR A 397 -14.07 6.57 5.83
CA TYR A 397 -14.34 7.08 7.18
C TYR A 397 -14.95 8.47 7.10
N VAL A 398 -16.11 8.69 7.71
CA VAL A 398 -16.81 9.98 7.72
C VAL A 398 -16.87 10.55 9.14
N ILE A 399 -16.36 11.76 9.35
CA ILE A 399 -16.51 12.53 10.59
C ILE A 399 -17.86 13.24 10.54
N VAL A 400 -18.91 12.56 10.98
CA VAL A 400 -20.30 12.99 10.79
C VAL A 400 -20.60 14.34 11.47
N GLU A 401 -19.95 14.67 12.59
CA GLU A 401 -20.12 15.96 13.25
C GLU A 401 -19.59 17.12 12.39
N ASN A 402 -18.47 16.91 11.70
CA ASN A 402 -17.93 17.89 10.76
C ASN A 402 -18.86 18.02 9.55
N LEU A 403 -19.38 16.89 9.05
CA LEU A 403 -20.38 16.88 7.97
C LEU A 403 -21.62 17.70 8.36
N LYS A 404 -22.24 17.42 9.51
CA LYS A 404 -23.43 18.12 9.99
C LYS A 404 -23.15 19.61 10.23
N THR A 405 -21.97 19.95 10.70
CA THR A 405 -21.55 21.35 10.86
C THR A 405 -21.51 22.05 9.51
N PHE A 406 -20.83 21.47 8.51
CA PHE A 406 -20.78 22.02 7.14
C PHE A 406 -22.18 22.17 6.52
N LEU A 407 -23.01 21.13 6.64
CA LEU A 407 -24.36 21.09 6.07
C LEU A 407 -25.34 22.05 6.77
N SER A 408 -25.09 22.44 8.02
CA SER A 408 -25.94 23.39 8.75
C SER A 408 -25.94 24.79 8.14
N GLU A 409 -24.91 25.10 7.35
CA GLU A 409 -24.75 26.37 6.63
C GLU A 409 -25.31 26.30 5.19
N GLN A 410 -25.83 25.14 4.75
CA GLN A 410 -26.28 24.91 3.38
C GLN A 410 -27.82 24.87 3.27
N ASN A 411 -28.34 25.23 2.09
CA ASN A 411 -29.77 25.18 1.81
C ASN A 411 -30.16 23.84 1.15
N THR A 412 -30.91 23.01 1.88
CA THR A 412 -31.37 21.70 1.37
C THR A 412 -32.40 21.79 0.24
N SER A 413 -33.06 22.93 0.07
CA SER A 413 -34.01 23.18 -1.02
C SER A 413 -33.32 23.54 -2.35
N GLU A 414 -32.00 23.76 -2.35
CA GLU A 414 -31.24 23.99 -3.57
C GLU A 414 -30.85 22.66 -4.23
N PRO A 415 -30.83 22.56 -5.57
CA PRO A 415 -30.42 21.38 -6.31
C PRO A 415 -28.88 21.25 -6.33
N VAL A 416 -28.28 21.02 -5.16
CA VAL A 416 -26.84 20.96 -4.94
C VAL A 416 -26.40 19.59 -4.41
N THR A 417 -25.19 19.19 -4.78
CA THR A 417 -24.49 18.05 -4.17
C THR A 417 -23.12 18.46 -3.64
N PHE A 418 -22.63 17.80 -2.59
CA PHE A 418 -21.32 18.06 -1.98
C PHE A 418 -20.47 16.78 -1.93
N GLY A 419 -19.16 16.94 -1.94
CA GLY A 419 -18.18 15.87 -2.13
C GLY A 419 -16.86 16.44 -2.67
N TYR A 420 -15.93 15.55 -3.03
CA TYR A 420 -14.67 15.94 -3.68
C TYR A 420 -14.89 16.10 -5.19
N ASN A 421 -14.79 17.34 -5.69
CA ASN A 421 -15.14 17.65 -7.07
C ASN A 421 -14.04 17.24 -8.08
N PHE A 422 -14.44 16.42 -9.05
CA PHE A 422 -13.70 16.13 -10.27
C PHE A 422 -14.31 16.83 -11.49
N LYS A 423 -13.48 17.15 -12.49
CA LYS A 423 -13.87 17.98 -13.65
C LYS A 423 -13.78 17.32 -15.03
N VAL A 424 -13.29 16.08 -15.13
CA VAL A 424 -12.83 15.51 -16.41
C VAL A 424 -13.86 14.69 -17.19
N HIS A 425 -14.81 14.02 -16.53
CA HIS A 425 -15.71 13.06 -17.18
C HIS A 425 -17.15 13.55 -17.36
N VAL A 426 -17.59 14.49 -16.51
CA VAL A 426 -18.95 15.04 -16.55
C VAL A 426 -18.86 16.56 -16.72
N PRO A 427 -19.52 17.15 -17.73
CA PRO A 427 -19.62 18.60 -17.85
C PRO A 427 -20.18 19.22 -16.56
N LYS A 428 -19.51 20.26 -16.05
CA LYS A 428 -19.82 20.89 -14.75
C LYS A 428 -19.59 19.95 -13.55
N GLY A 429 -18.71 18.98 -13.70
CA GLY A 429 -18.11 18.20 -12.63
C GLY A 429 -18.99 17.10 -12.03
N TYR A 430 -18.34 16.25 -11.25
CA TYR A 430 -18.90 15.11 -10.51
C TYR A 430 -18.09 14.90 -9.21
N HIS A 431 -18.58 14.07 -8.30
CA HIS A 431 -17.89 13.81 -7.03
C HIS A 431 -17.10 12.51 -7.11
N SER A 432 -15.96 12.43 -6.42
CA SER A 432 -15.33 11.14 -6.15
C SER A 432 -16.31 10.20 -5.44
N GLY A 433 -16.60 9.04 -6.04
CA GLY A 433 -17.49 8.06 -5.45
C GLY A 433 -16.98 7.51 -4.11
N GLY A 434 -15.67 7.29 -4.01
CA GLY A 434 -15.02 6.76 -2.81
C GLY A 434 -14.90 7.77 -1.67
N ALA A 435 -14.72 9.06 -1.97
CA ALA A 435 -14.63 10.09 -0.91
C ALA A 435 -15.93 10.32 -0.13
N ALA A 436 -17.01 9.61 -0.46
CA ALA A 436 -18.40 9.93 -0.15
C ALA A 436 -18.88 11.23 -0.83
N TYR A 437 -20.19 11.28 -1.05
CA TYR A 437 -20.85 12.47 -1.55
C TYR A 437 -22.28 12.57 -1.01
N VAL A 438 -22.84 13.77 -1.06
CA VAL A 438 -24.06 14.15 -0.37
C VAL A 438 -25.02 14.82 -1.33
N LEU A 439 -26.27 14.38 -1.32
CA LEU A 439 -27.37 15.02 -2.03
C LEU A 439 -28.20 15.84 -1.04
N SER A 440 -28.53 17.07 -1.44
CA SER A 440 -29.60 17.82 -0.80
C SER A 440 -30.95 17.12 -1.00
N ARG A 441 -31.95 17.51 -0.19
CA ARG A 441 -33.31 16.99 -0.35
C ARG A 441 -33.86 17.31 -1.73
N GLU A 442 -33.65 18.51 -2.25
CA GLU A 442 -34.07 18.86 -3.61
C GLU A 442 -33.34 18.04 -4.68
N SER A 443 -32.05 17.77 -4.51
CA SER A 443 -31.27 16.91 -5.42
C SER A 443 -31.80 15.49 -5.45
N LEU A 444 -32.14 14.90 -4.31
CA LEU A 444 -32.72 13.55 -4.25
C LEU A 444 -34.09 13.50 -4.95
N ARG A 445 -34.94 14.51 -4.73
CA ARG A 445 -36.24 14.63 -5.41
C ARG A 445 -36.10 14.63 -6.93
N ARG A 446 -35.13 15.40 -7.43
CA ARG A 446 -34.83 15.49 -8.86
C ARG A 446 -34.25 14.19 -9.40
N PHE A 447 -33.33 13.56 -8.67
CA PHE A 447 -32.76 12.27 -9.04
C PHE A 447 -33.84 11.18 -9.18
N TYR A 448 -34.76 11.10 -8.23
CA TYR A 448 -35.91 10.20 -8.29
C TYR A 448 -36.80 10.50 -9.51
N GLY A 449 -37.13 11.79 -9.72
CA GLY A 449 -37.90 12.22 -10.88
C GLY A 449 -37.23 11.90 -12.22
N ALA A 450 -35.89 11.94 -12.30
CA ALA A 450 -35.14 11.59 -13.50
C ALA A 450 -35.26 10.10 -13.86
N HIS A 451 -35.28 9.21 -12.87
CA HIS A 451 -35.42 7.77 -13.10
C HIS A 451 -36.83 7.36 -13.54
N ASN A 452 -37.83 8.19 -13.26
CA ASN A 452 -39.20 8.02 -13.73
C ASN A 452 -39.50 8.75 -15.04
N ASP A 453 -38.52 9.46 -15.59
CA ASP A 453 -38.64 10.20 -16.84
C ASP A 453 -37.83 9.52 -17.95
N SER A 454 -38.55 8.97 -18.94
CA SER A 454 -37.95 8.28 -20.08
C SER A 454 -37.03 9.16 -20.93
N THR A 455 -37.13 10.49 -20.83
CA THR A 455 -36.28 11.43 -21.57
C THR A 455 -34.94 11.71 -20.89
N SER A 456 -34.79 11.38 -19.60
CA SER A 456 -33.58 11.68 -18.82
C SER A 456 -32.41 10.73 -19.13
N ASN A 457 -32.66 9.60 -19.81
CA ASN A 457 -31.64 8.62 -20.20
C ASN A 457 -30.68 8.22 -19.05
N CYS A 458 -31.15 8.25 -17.80
CA CYS A 458 -30.35 7.87 -16.63
C CYS A 458 -29.99 6.38 -16.72
N ARG A 459 -28.69 6.08 -16.72
CA ARG A 459 -28.19 4.71 -16.74
C ARG A 459 -28.53 4.02 -15.42
N LYS A 460 -29.21 2.87 -15.51
CA LYS A 460 -29.64 2.09 -14.34
C LYS A 460 -28.56 1.14 -13.82
N ASP A 461 -27.59 0.77 -14.65
CA ASP A 461 -26.53 -0.19 -14.31
C ASP A 461 -25.34 -0.09 -15.29
N GLY A 462 -24.14 -0.50 -14.84
CA GLY A 462 -22.89 -0.41 -15.57
C GLY A 462 -22.25 0.99 -15.55
N GLY A 463 -21.07 1.11 -16.16
CA GLY A 463 -20.30 2.35 -16.18
C GLY A 463 -19.66 2.68 -14.82
N SER A 464 -19.03 3.85 -14.73
CA SER A 464 -18.47 4.35 -13.46
C SER A 464 -19.59 5.00 -12.65
N GLU A 465 -19.86 4.46 -11.46
CA GLU A 465 -20.98 4.85 -10.59
C GLU A 465 -21.08 6.36 -10.36
N ASP A 466 -19.99 6.99 -9.96
CA ASP A 466 -19.91 8.42 -9.69
C ASP A 466 -20.21 9.29 -10.92
N VAL A 467 -19.70 8.90 -12.08
CA VAL A 467 -19.95 9.55 -13.37
C VAL A 467 -21.42 9.40 -13.78
N GLU A 468 -22.00 8.21 -13.66
CA GLU A 468 -23.37 7.93 -14.10
C GLU A 468 -24.42 8.58 -13.19
N ILE A 469 -24.19 8.56 -11.86
CA ILE A 469 -25.02 9.30 -10.90
C ILE A 469 -24.98 10.79 -11.22
N ALA A 470 -23.79 11.35 -11.46
CA ALA A 470 -23.65 12.76 -11.81
C ALA A 470 -24.34 13.10 -13.14
N ASN A 471 -24.13 12.32 -14.20
CA ASN A 471 -24.80 12.52 -15.50
C ASN A 471 -26.32 12.58 -15.34
N CYS A 472 -26.91 11.65 -14.60
CA CYS A 472 -28.34 11.66 -14.32
C CYS A 472 -28.78 12.94 -13.59
N LEU A 473 -28.06 13.35 -12.55
CA LEU A 473 -28.32 14.60 -11.82
C LEU A 473 -28.25 15.85 -12.72
N ARG A 474 -27.31 15.90 -13.67
CA ARG A 474 -27.18 17.03 -14.61
C ARG A 474 -28.42 17.19 -15.50
N THR A 475 -29.09 16.10 -15.87
CA THR A 475 -30.33 16.15 -16.69
C THR A 475 -31.46 16.92 -16.00
N LYS A 476 -31.42 17.03 -14.67
CA LYS A 476 -32.37 17.78 -13.85
C LYS A 476 -31.78 19.06 -13.25
N GLY A 477 -30.65 19.53 -13.78
CA GLY A 477 -30.04 20.78 -13.36
C GLY A 477 -29.57 20.79 -11.91
N VAL A 478 -29.20 19.64 -11.37
CA VAL A 478 -28.45 19.53 -10.11
C VAL A 478 -26.96 19.69 -10.43
N TYR A 479 -26.19 20.37 -9.59
CA TYR A 479 -24.75 20.61 -9.81
C TYR A 479 -23.92 20.49 -8.52
N PRO A 480 -22.60 20.23 -8.62
CA PRO A 480 -21.72 20.22 -7.45
C PRO A 480 -21.63 21.61 -6.82
N GLY A 481 -21.74 21.67 -5.50
CA GLY A 481 -21.35 22.83 -4.70
C GLY A 481 -19.87 22.82 -4.38
N LYS A 482 -19.40 23.86 -3.66
CA LYS A 482 -18.04 23.92 -3.15
C LYS A 482 -17.95 23.25 -1.79
N SER A 483 -17.07 22.26 -1.67
CA SER A 483 -16.85 21.48 -0.43
C SER A 483 -15.48 21.78 0.18
N VAL A 484 -15.19 23.07 0.34
CA VAL A 484 -13.92 23.58 0.88
C VAL A 484 -14.16 24.47 2.09
N ASP A 485 -13.16 24.58 2.97
CA ASP A 485 -13.19 25.52 4.07
C ASP A 485 -12.90 26.98 3.63
N LYS A 486 -12.84 27.89 4.60
CA LYS A 486 -12.57 29.32 4.36
C LYS A 486 -11.15 29.58 3.82
N GLN A 487 -10.23 28.63 3.98
CA GLN A 487 -8.88 28.65 3.44
C GLN A 487 -8.77 27.91 2.10
N ASN A 488 -9.89 27.52 1.49
CA ASN A 488 -9.95 26.73 0.26
C ASN A 488 -9.29 25.34 0.38
N ARG A 489 -9.26 24.77 1.60
CA ARG A 489 -8.81 23.39 1.84
C ARG A 489 -9.98 22.43 1.71
N GLU A 490 -9.72 21.26 1.14
CA GLU A 490 -10.71 20.23 0.88
C GLU A 490 -11.29 19.63 2.17
N LEU A 491 -12.60 19.36 2.14
CA LEU A 491 -13.32 18.70 3.23
C LEU A 491 -13.45 17.18 2.99
N PHE A 492 -13.56 16.76 1.74
CA PHE A 492 -13.68 15.35 1.35
C PHE A 492 -12.37 14.89 0.72
N HIS A 493 -11.92 13.67 0.96
CA HIS A 493 -10.60 13.23 0.49
C HIS A 493 -10.67 11.87 -0.22
N PRO A 494 -10.28 11.77 -1.51
CA PRO A 494 -10.40 10.55 -2.30
C PRO A 494 -9.26 9.55 -2.10
N LEU A 495 -8.34 9.82 -1.17
CA LEU A 495 -7.17 9.00 -0.88
C LEU A 495 -7.05 8.71 0.63
N PRO A 496 -6.22 7.73 1.03
CA PRO A 496 -5.91 7.49 2.43
C PRO A 496 -5.41 8.75 3.14
N PHE A 497 -5.75 8.89 4.42
CA PHE A 497 -5.26 10.01 5.23
C PHE A 497 -3.73 10.13 5.23
N ILE A 498 -3.01 9.00 5.12
CA ILE A 498 -1.54 8.98 5.13
C ILE A 498 -0.94 9.62 3.87
N ASP A 499 -1.61 9.50 2.73
CA ASP A 499 -1.17 10.08 1.46
C ASP A 499 -1.37 11.60 1.49
N HIS A 500 -2.52 12.03 2.01
CA HIS A 500 -2.80 13.44 2.30
C HIS A 500 -1.79 14.04 3.29
N PHE A 501 -1.48 13.33 4.37
CA PHE A 501 -0.51 13.76 5.37
C PHE A 501 0.91 13.90 4.79
N ARG A 502 1.33 12.93 3.97
CA ARG A 502 2.65 12.93 3.31
C ARG A 502 2.74 13.91 2.14
N GLY A 503 1.60 14.40 1.63
CA GLY A 503 1.54 15.14 0.38
C GLY A 503 1.92 14.31 -0.84
N SER A 504 1.72 12.98 -0.77
CA SER A 504 2.06 12.04 -1.83
C SER A 504 0.81 11.74 -2.64
N PHE A 505 0.63 12.41 -3.78
CA PHE A 505 -0.56 12.28 -4.62
C PHE A 505 -0.20 11.69 -5.98
N PRO A 506 -1.03 10.81 -6.55
CA PRO A 506 -0.84 10.33 -7.91
C PRO A 506 -1.12 11.45 -8.93
N ASP A 507 -0.37 11.49 -10.02
CA ASP A 507 -0.43 12.56 -11.03
C ASP A 507 -1.83 12.79 -11.61
N TRP A 508 -2.63 11.73 -11.74
CA TRP A 508 -4.00 11.81 -12.25
C TRP A 508 -4.88 12.69 -11.35
N LEU A 509 -4.64 12.73 -10.04
CA LEU A 509 -5.49 13.46 -9.10
C LEU A 509 -5.42 14.97 -9.35
N ALA A 510 -4.22 15.50 -9.61
CA ALA A 510 -4.05 16.92 -9.94
C ALA A 510 -4.79 17.31 -11.24
N THR A 511 -4.90 16.38 -12.18
CA THR A 511 -5.62 16.59 -13.45
C THR A 511 -7.13 16.53 -13.25
N TYR A 512 -7.59 15.59 -12.43
CA TYR A 512 -9.02 15.32 -12.24
C TYR A 512 -9.68 16.32 -11.29
N ALA A 513 -8.98 16.74 -10.24
CA ALA A 513 -9.51 17.61 -9.20
C ALA A 513 -9.87 19.00 -9.72
N GLU A 514 -11.02 19.52 -9.26
CA GLU A 514 -11.35 20.95 -9.40
C GLU A 514 -10.41 21.81 -8.56
N ASN A 515 -10.10 21.35 -7.34
CA ASN A 515 -9.16 21.97 -6.42
C ASN A 515 -8.08 20.94 -6.04
N PRO A 516 -6.91 20.97 -6.70
CA PRO A 516 -5.85 20.01 -6.48
C PRO A 516 -5.37 20.00 -5.03
N PRO A 517 -5.08 18.81 -4.45
CA PRO A 517 -4.65 18.72 -3.08
C PRO A 517 -3.28 19.40 -2.90
N GLN A 518 -3.15 20.16 -1.81
CA GLN A 518 -1.86 20.74 -1.42
C GLN A 518 -1.15 19.75 -0.49
N GLY A 519 0.16 19.56 -0.63
CA GLY A 519 0.92 18.71 0.28
C GLY A 519 1.08 19.33 1.68
N ASN A 520 1.70 18.58 2.59
CA ASN A 520 2.03 18.97 3.97
C ASN A 520 0.80 19.16 4.89
N TYR A 521 1.02 19.68 6.10
CA TYR A 521 -0.02 19.88 7.14
C TYR A 521 -1.21 20.77 6.73
N ASN A 522 -1.09 21.52 5.63
CA ASN A 522 -2.16 22.36 5.10
C ASN A 522 -3.04 21.66 4.06
N CYS A 523 -2.80 20.37 3.77
CA CYS A 523 -3.56 19.60 2.78
C CYS A 523 -5.07 19.60 3.03
N CYS A 524 -5.43 19.63 4.30
CA CYS A 524 -6.69 19.13 4.76
C CYS A 524 -7.29 20.12 5.74
N SER A 525 -8.59 20.33 5.61
CA SER A 525 -9.31 21.20 6.53
C SER A 525 -9.29 20.62 7.94
N ASP A 526 -9.22 21.50 8.95
CA ASP A 526 -9.42 21.12 10.35
C ASP A 526 -10.87 20.63 10.60
N GLN A 527 -11.76 20.89 9.64
CA GLN A 527 -13.14 20.42 9.57
C GLN A 527 -13.30 19.30 8.52
N THR A 528 -12.25 18.51 8.27
CA THR A 528 -12.31 17.38 7.34
C THR A 528 -13.52 16.49 7.61
N ILE A 529 -14.23 16.14 6.55
CA ILE A 529 -15.44 15.32 6.55
C ILE A 529 -15.12 13.86 6.28
N SER A 530 -14.27 13.54 5.32
CA SER A 530 -14.06 12.12 4.96
C SER A 530 -12.68 11.81 4.38
N PHE A 531 -12.25 10.56 4.56
CA PHE A 531 -11.13 9.95 3.86
C PHE A 531 -11.56 8.62 3.24
N HIS A 532 -11.07 8.33 2.04
CA HIS A 532 -11.29 7.06 1.35
C HIS A 532 -10.12 6.09 1.55
N TYR A 533 -10.32 4.81 1.19
CA TYR A 533 -9.37 3.71 1.37
C TYR A 533 -8.92 3.46 2.83
N VAL A 534 -9.79 3.77 3.80
CA VAL A 534 -9.54 3.59 5.23
C VAL A 534 -9.82 2.14 5.63
N LYS A 535 -8.77 1.42 6.01
CA LYS A 535 -8.85 0.00 6.40
C LYS A 535 -9.63 -0.17 7.72
N PRO A 536 -10.21 -1.34 8.00
CA PRO A 536 -10.96 -1.59 9.24
C PRO A 536 -10.21 -1.16 10.51
N GLU A 537 -8.93 -1.54 10.62
CA GLU A 537 -8.08 -1.20 11.77
C GLU A 537 -7.85 0.32 11.89
N GLU A 538 -7.72 1.00 10.75
CA GLU A 538 -7.58 2.45 10.68
C GLU A 538 -8.88 3.15 11.07
N GLN A 539 -10.06 2.62 10.70
CA GLN A 539 -11.35 3.16 11.13
C GLN A 539 -11.50 3.11 12.66
N TYR A 540 -11.14 1.97 13.29
CA TYR A 540 -11.13 1.86 14.75
C TYR A 540 -10.10 2.79 15.39
N LEU A 541 -8.90 2.93 14.81
CA LEU A 541 -7.87 3.84 15.30
C LEU A 541 -8.35 5.29 15.24
N MET A 542 -8.90 5.73 14.10
CA MET A 542 -9.46 7.07 13.94
C MET A 542 -10.57 7.31 14.96
N TYR A 543 -11.49 6.36 15.14
CA TYR A 543 -12.54 6.46 16.15
C TYR A 543 -11.97 6.58 17.57
N PHE A 544 -10.98 5.77 17.91
CA PHE A 544 -10.31 5.83 19.21
C PHE A 544 -9.66 7.20 19.43
N LEU A 545 -8.88 7.69 18.47
CA LEU A 545 -8.21 8.99 18.54
C LEU A 545 -9.21 10.14 18.65
N LEU A 546 -10.27 10.15 17.84
CA LEU A 546 -11.25 11.24 17.83
C LEU A 546 -12.15 11.26 19.07
N TYR A 547 -12.58 10.08 19.56
CA TYR A 547 -13.67 9.99 20.53
C TYR A 547 -13.31 9.29 21.86
N LYS A 548 -12.19 8.58 21.95
CA LYS A 548 -11.78 7.87 23.18
C LYS A 548 -10.56 8.49 23.87
N THR A 549 -9.68 9.17 23.13
CA THR A 549 -8.50 9.83 23.73
C THR A 549 -8.80 11.19 24.35
N ARG A 550 -9.95 11.80 24.03
CA ARG A 550 -10.40 13.02 24.71
C ARG A 550 -10.66 12.69 26.18
N SER A 551 -9.78 13.12 27.07
CA SER A 551 -10.03 13.10 28.51
C SER A 551 -11.29 13.90 28.78
N THR A 552 -12.40 13.23 29.10
CA THR A 552 -13.48 13.91 29.80
C THR A 552 -12.90 14.45 31.11
N PRO A 553 -13.11 15.73 31.46
CA PRO A 553 -12.95 16.12 32.87
C PRO A 553 -13.92 15.21 33.63
N HIS A 554 -13.44 14.57 34.69
CA HIS A 554 -14.21 13.74 35.61
C HIS A 554 -15.67 14.22 35.72
N ILE A 555 -16.60 13.49 35.10
CA ILE A 555 -18.00 13.59 35.48
C ILE A 555 -18.07 12.91 36.84
N ASP A 556 -18.37 13.71 37.86
CA ASP A 556 -18.54 13.29 39.24
C ASP A 556 -19.53 12.11 39.31
N PRO A 557 -19.12 10.91 39.79
CA PRO A 557 -20.00 9.75 39.90
C PRO A 557 -21.16 9.93 40.90
N THR A 558 -21.24 11.07 41.61
CA THR A 558 -22.36 11.37 42.51
C THR A 558 -23.64 11.87 41.80
N LEU A 559 -23.60 12.19 40.50
CA LEU A 559 -24.78 12.61 39.72
C LEU A 559 -25.58 11.47 39.08
N MET A 560 -25.19 10.19 39.28
CA MET A 560 -25.97 9.00 38.89
C MET A 560 -26.69 8.34 40.08
N LYS A 561 -27.29 9.12 40.97
CA LYS A 561 -28.25 8.61 41.98
C LYS A 561 -29.42 9.57 42.15
N THR A 562 -30.50 9.32 41.40
CA THR A 562 -31.94 9.55 41.67
C THR A 562 -32.63 9.45 40.31
N SER A 563 -33.39 8.42 39.93
CA SER A 563 -34.78 8.04 40.29
C SER A 563 -35.36 7.47 38.97
N HIS A 564 -36.20 6.45 38.85
CA HIS A 564 -36.97 5.63 39.76
C HIS A 564 -37.27 4.29 39.07
N SER A 565 -37.29 3.23 39.88
CA SER A 565 -38.09 2.03 39.68
C SER A 565 -39.57 2.40 39.81
N SER A 566 -40.39 2.00 38.85
CA SER A 566 -41.82 1.79 39.06
C SER A 566 -42.29 0.63 38.20
N THR A 567 -42.42 -0.49 38.88
CA THR A 567 -43.15 -1.71 38.52
C THR A 567 -44.57 -1.41 38.02
N ILE A 568 -44.94 -2.01 36.89
CA ILE A 568 -46.32 -2.12 36.42
C ILE A 568 -46.97 -3.31 37.16
N PRO A 569 -48.14 -3.16 37.81
CA PRO A 569 -48.90 -4.30 38.27
C PRO A 569 -49.77 -4.85 37.14
N VAL A 570 -49.78 -6.18 37.07
CA VAL A 570 -50.76 -6.99 36.34
C VAL A 570 -52.12 -6.85 37.02
N ASN A 571 -53.14 -6.46 36.24
CA ASN A 571 -54.49 -7.02 36.25
C ASN A 571 -55.23 -6.60 34.98
#